data_AF-A0A221V0J0-F1
#
_entry.id   AF-A0A221V0J0-F1
#
_cell.length_a   1.000
_cell.length_b   1.000
_cell.length_c   1.000
_cell.angle_alpha   90.00
_cell.angle_beta   90.00
_cell.angle_gamma   90.00
#
_symmetry.space_group_name_H-M   'P 1'
#
loop_
_entity.id
_entity.type
_entity.pdbx_description
1 polymer ?
#
loop_
_entity_poly.entity_id
_entity_poly.type
_entity_poly.pdbx_seq_one_letter_code
_entity_poly.pdbx_strand_id
1 'polypeptide(L)'
;MSRFLLQVHYGENVILELTTFYVVIVSMSFIMTYYTFKSKSLWPAVIFHAVSNVYIQKILPELTIKNEGTEHWLGENGIMFAIVTCVFGIYFWRKAIKEKL
;
A
#
# COMPACT_ATOMS: atom_id res chain seq x y z
N MET A 1 -20.56 9.79 -5.36
CA MET A 1 -19.80 10.96 -4.86
C MET A 1 -19.86 11.12 -3.33
N SER A 2 -20.67 10.33 -2.60
CA SER A 2 -20.82 10.45 -1.13
C SER A 2 -19.89 9.57 -0.28
N ARG A 3 -19.27 8.53 -0.85
CA ARG A 3 -18.35 7.63 -0.10
C ARG A 3 -16.94 8.21 0.11
N PHE A 4 -16.49 9.13 -0.74
CA PHE A 4 -15.17 9.76 -0.62
C PHE A 4 -15.07 10.74 0.56
N LEU A 5 -16.19 11.35 0.96
CA LEU A 5 -16.23 12.31 2.06
C LEU A 5 -16.44 11.64 3.44
N LEU A 6 -16.94 10.40 3.47
CA LEU A 6 -17.13 9.65 4.72
C LEU A 6 -15.81 9.12 5.29
N GLN A 7 -14.79 8.89 4.45
CA GLN A 7 -13.46 8.45 4.92
C GLN A 7 -12.68 9.57 5.63
N VAL A 8 -13.04 10.84 5.39
CA VAL A 8 -12.45 12.00 6.10
C VAL A 8 -13.05 12.19 7.50
N HIS A 9 -14.16 11.51 7.83
CA HIS A 9 -14.95 11.80 9.03
C HIS A 9 -14.86 10.74 10.14
N TYR A 10 -13.91 9.79 10.09
CA TYR A 10 -13.93 8.63 11.00
C TYR A 10 -12.61 8.19 11.68
N GLY A 11 -11.52 8.96 11.60
CA GLY A 11 -10.27 8.56 12.26
C GLY A 11 -10.11 9.13 13.66
N GLU A 12 -10.32 8.36 14.73
CA GLU A 12 -9.91 8.73 16.10
C GLU A 12 -8.40 9.08 16.19
N ASN A 13 -7.58 8.67 15.20
CA ASN A 13 -6.17 9.02 15.08
C ASN A 13 -5.73 9.31 13.62
N VAL A 14 -6.05 10.51 13.11
CA VAL A 14 -5.62 10.99 11.77
C VAL A 14 -4.11 10.86 11.54
N ILE A 15 -3.31 11.08 12.59
CA ILE A 15 -1.84 10.99 12.52
C ILE A 15 -1.41 9.55 12.21
N LEU A 16 -2.06 8.56 12.81
CA LEU A 16 -1.75 7.15 12.58
C LEU A 16 -2.02 6.78 11.12
N GLU A 17 -3.22 7.11 10.61
CA GLU A 17 -3.62 6.81 9.23
C GLU A 17 -2.68 7.46 8.21
N LEU A 18 -2.35 8.75 8.41
CA LEU A 18 -1.44 9.47 7.53
C LEU A 18 -0.03 8.86 7.55
N THR A 19 0.45 8.46 8.73
CA THR A 19 1.77 7.83 8.88
C THR A 19 1.81 6.47 8.18
N THR A 20 0.80 5.63 8.37
CA THR A 20 0.71 4.32 7.71
C THR A 20 0.63 4.46 6.20
N PHE A 21 -0.17 5.41 5.71
CA PHE A 21 -0.32 5.68 4.29
C PHE A 21 0.99 6.18 3.66
N TYR A 22 1.69 7.08 4.36
CA TYR A 22 3.01 7.56 3.94
C TYR A 22 4.01 6.40 3.79
N VAL A 23 4.09 5.52 4.79
CA VAL A 23 4.97 4.34 4.75
C VAL A 23 4.63 3.44 3.57
N VAL A 24 3.35 3.18 3.31
CA VAL A 24 2.89 2.37 2.17
C VAL A 24 3.35 2.97 0.84
N ILE A 25 3.09 4.27 0.60
CA ILE A 25 3.45 4.92 -0.68
C ILE A 25 4.96 4.89 -0.90
N VAL A 26 5.74 5.27 0.11
CA VAL A 26 7.21 5.26 0.03
C VAL A 26 7.71 3.85 -0.26
N SER A 27 7.16 2.83 0.41
CA SER A 27 7.57 1.45 0.20
C SER A 27 7.21 0.92 -1.18
N MET A 28 6.00 1.21 -1.67
CA MET A 28 5.57 0.83 -3.02
C MET A 28 6.41 1.49 -4.12
N SER A 29 6.92 2.71 -3.88
CA SER A 29 7.79 3.40 -4.84
C SER A 29 9.06 2.60 -5.16
N PHE A 30 9.65 1.90 -4.20
CA PHE A 30 10.83 1.05 -4.43
C PHE A 30 10.49 -0.16 -5.30
N ILE A 31 9.34 -0.79 -5.07
CA ILE A 31 8.87 -1.94 -5.85
C ILE A 31 8.64 -1.52 -7.31
N MET A 32 7.89 -0.45 -7.52
CA MET A 32 7.56 0.06 -8.86
C MET A 32 8.80 0.55 -9.61
N THR A 33 9.70 1.27 -8.94
CA THR A 33 10.96 1.75 -9.51
C THR A 33 11.85 0.58 -9.93
N TYR A 34 11.98 -0.44 -9.08
CA TYR A 34 12.73 -1.66 -9.41
C TYR A 34 12.20 -2.31 -10.70
N TYR A 35 10.88 -2.54 -10.81
CA TYR A 35 10.31 -3.16 -12.00
C TYR A 35 10.42 -2.28 -13.24
N THR A 36 10.36 -0.95 -13.07
CA THR A 36 10.56 0.01 -14.16
C THR A 36 11.97 -0.10 -14.73
N PHE A 37 13.01 -0.05 -13.89
CA PHE A 37 14.39 -0.16 -14.35
C PHE A 37 14.72 -1.56 -14.87
N LYS A 38 14.24 -2.61 -14.21
CA LYS A 38 14.49 -3.99 -14.63
C LYS A 38 13.90 -4.30 -16.00
N SER A 39 12.68 -3.84 -16.26
CA SER A 39 11.96 -4.11 -17.52
C SER A 39 12.20 -3.07 -18.61
N LYS A 40 12.83 -1.93 -18.27
CA LYS A 40 12.95 -0.74 -19.13
C LYS A 40 11.59 -0.26 -19.67
N SER A 41 10.53 -0.46 -18.89
CA SER A 41 9.15 -0.14 -19.26
C SER A 41 8.37 0.33 -18.04
N LEU A 42 7.48 1.30 -18.22
CA LEU A 42 6.60 1.79 -17.17
C LEU A 42 5.39 0.87 -16.93
N TRP A 43 5.05 0.00 -17.89
CA TRP A 43 3.85 -0.83 -17.84
C TRP A 43 3.78 -1.76 -16.62
N PRO A 44 4.87 -2.42 -16.18
CA PRO A 44 4.82 -3.23 -14.96
C PRO A 44 4.47 -2.42 -13.71
N ALA A 45 4.97 -1.19 -13.58
CA ALA A 45 4.64 -0.30 -12.47
C ALA A 45 3.17 0.14 -12.52
N VAL A 46 2.68 0.50 -13.71
CA VAL A 46 1.27 0.89 -13.92
C VAL A 46 0.32 -0.26 -13.54
N ILE A 47 0.59 -1.48 -14.01
CA ILE A 47 -0.22 -2.66 -13.70
C ILE A 47 -0.16 -2.97 -12.21
N PHE A 48 1.04 -2.97 -11.61
CA PHE A 48 1.21 -3.20 -10.18
C PHE A 48 0.38 -2.21 -9.35
N HIS A 49 0.46 -0.91 -9.67
CA HIS A 49 -0.30 0.13 -8.98
C HIS A 49 -1.82 -0.05 -9.14
N ALA A 50 -2.29 -0.29 -10.36
CA ALA A 50 -3.72 -0.47 -10.62
C ALA A 50 -4.29 -1.70 -9.87
N VAL A 51 -3.58 -2.83 -9.93
CA VAL A 51 -3.98 -4.05 -9.23
C VAL A 51 -3.95 -3.85 -7.71
N SER A 52 -2.91 -3.20 -7.18
CA SER A 52 -2.79 -2.91 -5.75
C SER A 52 -3.98 -2.10 -5.24
N ASN A 53 -4.40 -1.07 -5.99
CA ASN A 53 -5.57 -0.26 -5.61
C ASN A 53 -6.87 -1.08 -5.61
N VAL A 54 -7.07 -1.98 -6.58
CA VAL A 54 -8.24 -2.87 -6.59
C VAL A 54 -8.24 -3.80 -5.38
N TYR A 55 -7.09 -4.39 -5.03
CA TYR A 55 -6.96 -5.26 -3.87
C TYR A 55 -7.29 -4.51 -2.57
N ILE A 56 -6.71 -3.33 -2.39
CA ILE A 56 -6.85 -2.54 -1.17
C ILE A 56 -8.27 -1.99 -1.01
N GLN A 57 -8.89 -1.50 -2.09
CA GLN A 57 -10.16 -0.78 -2.01
C GLN A 57 -11.40 -1.65 -2.17
N LYS A 58 -11.27 -2.82 -2.84
CA LYS A 58 -12.43 -3.68 -3.13
C LYS A 58 -12.32 -5.04 -2.46
N ILE A 59 -11.17 -5.69 -2.57
CA ILE A 59 -11.04 -7.09 -2.14
C ILE A 59 -10.82 -7.18 -0.63
N LEU A 60 -9.80 -6.51 -0.09
CA LEU A 60 -9.45 -6.59 1.33
C LEU A 60 -10.57 -6.12 2.27
N PRO A 61 -11.32 -5.03 2.00
CA PRO A 61 -12.41 -4.62 2.86
C PRO A 61 -13.52 -5.67 2.90
N GLU A 62 -13.91 -6.24 1.76
CA GLU A 62 -14.92 -7.30 1.69
C GLU A 62 -14.52 -8.56 2.48
N LEU A 63 -13.23 -8.89 2.49
CA LEU A 63 -12.68 -10.03 3.23
C LEU A 63 -12.53 -9.79 4.73
N THR A 64 -12.44 -8.54 5.17
CA THR A 64 -12.14 -8.17 6.58
C THR A 64 -13.34 -7.63 7.35
N ILE A 65 -14.47 -7.39 6.66
CA ILE A 65 -15.74 -6.90 7.22
C ILE A 65 -16.26 -7.66 8.45
N LYS A 66 -15.90 -8.94 8.62
CA LYS A 66 -16.40 -9.78 9.74
C LYS A 66 -15.58 -9.68 11.03
N ASN A 67 -14.45 -8.98 11.03
CA ASN A 67 -13.56 -8.89 12.19
C ASN A 67 -13.76 -7.56 12.93
N GLU A 68 -14.85 -7.45 13.68
CA GLU A 68 -15.13 -6.29 14.55
C GLU A 68 -13.99 -6.10 15.57
N GLY A 69 -13.52 -4.85 15.74
CA GLY A 69 -12.45 -4.50 16.69
C GLY A 69 -11.01 -4.53 16.15
N THR A 70 -10.80 -4.78 14.86
CA THR A 70 -9.45 -4.80 14.24
C THR A 70 -9.22 -3.70 13.20
N GLU A 71 -10.03 -2.64 13.21
CA GLU A 71 -10.03 -1.59 12.18
C GLU A 71 -8.68 -0.86 12.01
N HIS A 72 -7.90 -0.67 13.08
CA HIS A 72 -6.56 -0.08 12.99
C HIS A 72 -5.48 -1.06 12.51
N TRP A 73 -5.77 -2.37 12.57
CA TRP A 73 -4.86 -3.44 12.13
C TRP A 73 -5.15 -3.88 10.69
N LEU A 74 -6.43 -3.89 10.30
CA LEU A 74 -6.96 -4.39 9.03
C LEU A 74 -7.59 -3.25 8.23
N GLY A 75 -7.08 -2.99 7.02
CA GLY A 75 -7.61 -1.96 6.12
C GLY A 75 -6.54 -1.25 5.30
N GLU A 76 -6.95 -0.28 4.48
CA GLU A 76 -6.07 0.50 3.57
C GLU A 76 -5.01 1.30 4.33
N ASN A 77 -5.35 1.75 5.53
CA ASN A 77 -4.50 2.48 6.47
C ASN A 77 -4.11 1.61 7.69
N GLY A 78 -4.25 0.29 7.56
CA GLY A 78 -3.92 -0.63 8.65
C GLY A 78 -2.42 -0.73 8.88
N ILE A 79 -2.02 -0.82 10.16
CA ILE A 79 -0.60 -0.99 10.56
C ILE A 79 0.01 -2.23 9.90
N MET A 80 -0.76 -3.32 9.76
CA MET A 80 -0.28 -4.57 9.16
C MET A 80 0.08 -4.38 7.68
N PHE A 81 -0.72 -3.59 6.96
CA PHE A 81 -0.46 -3.30 5.55
C PHE A 81 0.81 -2.46 5.36
N ALA A 82 1.02 -1.48 6.24
CA ALA A 82 2.25 -0.66 6.26
C ALA A 82 3.50 -1.51 6.54
N ILE A 83 3.45 -2.44 7.51
CA ILE A 83 4.58 -3.33 7.83
C ILE A 83 4.92 -4.23 6.63
N VAL A 84 3.92 -4.90 6.05
CA VAL A 84 4.13 -5.83 4.93
C VAL A 84 4.72 -5.10 3.73
N THR A 85 4.13 -3.96 3.35
CA THR A 85 4.63 -3.16 2.22
C THR A 85 6.05 -2.65 2.47
N CYS A 86 6.37 -2.23 3.71
CA CYS A 86 7.72 -1.81 4.10
C CYS A 86 8.76 -2.93 3.96
N VAL A 87 8.45 -4.15 4.42
CA VAL A 87 9.33 -5.31 4.26
C VAL A 87 9.62 -5.58 2.78
N PHE A 88 8.61 -5.55 1.91
CA PHE A 88 8.80 -5.71 0.47
C PHE A 88 9.58 -4.54 -0.15
N GLY A 89 9.31 -3.30 0.28
CA GLY A 89 10.05 -2.11 -0.16
C GLY A 89 11.54 -2.24 0.12
N ILE A 90 11.92 -2.63 1.34
CA ILE A 90 13.32 -2.86 1.74
C ILE A 90 13.93 -4.02 0.93
N TYR A 91 13.18 -5.10 0.71
CA TYR A 91 13.63 -6.22 -0.10
C TYR A 91 13.96 -5.80 -1.54
N PHE A 92 13.05 -5.08 -2.21
CA PHE A 92 13.25 -4.62 -3.59
C PHE A 92 14.32 -3.54 -3.69
N TRP A 93 14.45 -2.66 -2.70
CA TRP A 93 15.60 -1.74 -2.58
C TRP A 93 16.91 -2.52 -2.61
N ARG A 94 17.06 -3.50 -1.69
CA ARG A 94 18.30 -4.29 -1.58
C ARG A 94 18.58 -5.08 -2.85
N LYS A 95 17.53 -5.58 -3.49
CA LYS A 95 17.62 -6.28 -4.77
C LYS A 95 18.09 -5.36 -5.90
N ALA A 96 17.58 -4.14 -5.99
CA ALA A 96 18.01 -3.14 -6.97
C ALA A 96 19.52 -2.86 -6.85
N ILE A 97 20.00 -2.60 -5.63
CA ILE A 97 21.43 -2.38 -5.36
C ILE A 97 22.27 -3.59 -5.78
N LYS A 98 21.84 -4.81 -5.42
CA LYS A 98 22.57 -6.04 -5.76
C LYS A 98 22.66 -6.25 -7.28
N GLU A 99 21.62 -5.89 -8.01
CA GLU A 99 21.54 -6.00 -9.47
C GLU A 99 22.13 -4.80 -10.22
N LYS A 100 22.59 -3.76 -9.50
CA LYS A 100 23.11 -2.50 -10.05
C LYS A 100 22.11 -1.81 -11.00
N LEU A 101 20.84 -1.82 -10.59
CA LEU A 101 19.75 -1.09 -11.26
C LEU A 101 19.63 0.33 -10.75
#